data_AF-A0A1I5S5D9-F1
#
_entry.id   AF-A0A1I5S5D9-F1
#
_cell.length_a   1.000
_cell.length_b   1.000
_cell.length_c   1.000
_cell.angle_alpha   90.00
_cell.angle_beta   90.00
_cell.angle_gamma   90.00
#
_symmetry.space_group_name_H-M   'P 1'
#
loop_
_entity.id
_entity.type
_entity.pdbx_description
1 polymer ?
#
loop_
_entity_poly.entity_id
_entity_poly.type
_entity_poly.pdbx_seq_one_letter_code
_entity_poly.pdbx_strand_id
1 'polypeptide(L)'
;MSIKQEKFLPEVSELKQMDKDSFEEWTLNARGELARRKKERDPYPMLKTALISILEDPSLNETHKELRVLETLQKFSDRFF
;
A
#
# COMPACT_ATOMS: atom_id res chain seq x y z
N MET A 1 11.05 7.42 8.72
CA MET A 1 10.30 8.64 8.30
C MET A 1 8.81 8.35 8.45
N SER A 2 8.15 8.89 9.47
CA SER A 2 6.69 8.80 9.57
C SER A 2 6.09 9.67 8.48
N ILE A 3 5.49 9.06 7.46
CA ILE A 3 4.73 9.78 6.46
C ILE A 3 3.51 10.36 7.18
N LYS A 4 3.56 11.66 7.52
CA LYS A 4 2.35 12.38 7.98
C LYS A 4 1.37 12.34 6.81
N GLN A 5 0.38 11.46 6.90
CA GLN A 5 -0.66 11.42 5.89
C GLN A 5 -1.59 12.61 6.08
N GLU A 6 -1.69 13.45 5.06
CA GLU A 6 -2.65 14.55 5.02
C GLU A 6 -4.08 14.02 5.21
N LYS A 7 -4.91 14.80 5.91
CA LYS A 7 -6.33 14.48 6.10
C LYS A 7 -7.01 14.41 4.74
N PHE A 8 -7.74 13.32 4.48
CA PHE A 8 -8.48 13.12 3.22
C PHE A 8 -9.98 12.98 3.42
N LEU A 9 -10.38 12.33 4.51
CA LEU A 9 -11.79 12.19 4.81
C LEU A 9 -12.35 13.55 5.27
N PRO A 10 -13.52 13.96 4.74
CA PRO A 10 -14.21 15.12 5.25
C PRO A 10 -14.65 14.87 6.70
N GLU A 11 -14.82 15.94 7.46
CA GLU A 11 -15.52 15.88 8.73
C GLU A 11 -17.00 15.57 8.52
N VAL A 12 -17.64 15.11 9.59
CA VAL A 12 -19.08 14.82 9.58
C VAL A 12 -19.91 16.07 9.24
N SER A 13 -19.49 17.24 9.73
CA SER A 13 -20.12 18.53 9.42
C SER A 13 -20.02 18.88 7.94
N GLU A 14 -18.83 18.74 7.34
CA GLU A 14 -18.56 18.99 5.93
C GLU A 14 -19.39 18.05 5.04
N LEU A 15 -19.43 16.75 5.39
CA LEU A 15 -20.21 15.76 4.65
C LEU A 15 -21.71 16.03 4.68
N LYS A 16 -22.24 16.53 5.81
CA LYS A 16 -23.67 16.87 5.95
C LYS A 16 -24.07 18.12 5.16
N GLN A 17 -23.13 19.04 4.93
CA GLN A 17 -23.36 20.30 4.24
C GLN A 17 -23.02 20.22 2.74
N MET A 18 -22.40 19.12 2.31
CA MET A 18 -22.01 18.89 0.93
C MET A 18 -23.24 18.80 0.03
N ASP A 19 -23.29 19.63 -1.01
CA ASP A 19 -24.31 19.53 -2.04
C ASP A 19 -24.12 18.27 -2.89
N LYS A 20 -25.13 17.98 -3.73
CA LYS A 20 -25.18 16.78 -4.54
C LYS A 20 -23.97 16.66 -5.49
N ASP A 21 -23.63 17.74 -6.18
CA ASP A 21 -22.59 17.72 -7.22
C ASP A 21 -21.20 17.55 -6.58
N SER A 22 -20.94 18.27 -5.49
CA SER A 22 -19.73 18.15 -4.68
C SER A 22 -19.58 16.74 -4.07
N PHE A 23 -20.70 16.14 -3.66
CA PHE A 23 -20.71 14.78 -3.12
C PHE A 23 -20.43 13.72 -4.20
N GLU A 24 -21.01 13.86 -5.39
CA GLU A 24 -20.71 13.00 -6.53
C GLU A 24 -19.23 13.09 -6.93
N GLU A 25 -18.67 14.30 -7.03
CA GLU A 25 -17.25 14.50 -7.32
C GLU A 25 -16.34 13.88 -6.24
N TRP A 26 -16.64 14.14 -4.96
CA TRP A 26 -15.85 13.60 -3.86
C TRP A 26 -15.88 12.07 -3.84
N THR A 27 -17.04 11.43 -4.04
CA THR A 27 -17.14 9.96 -4.02
C THR A 27 -16.36 9.30 -5.16
N LEU A 28 -16.37 9.89 -6.36
CA LEU A 28 -15.55 9.43 -7.49
C LEU A 28 -14.06 9.48 -7.15
N ASN A 29 -13.59 10.59 -6.58
CA ASN A 29 -12.19 10.78 -6.20
C ASN A 29 -11.79 9.89 -5.00
N ALA A 30 -12.68 9.73 -4.02
CA ALA A 30 -12.44 8.96 -2.81
C ALA A 30 -12.15 7.49 -3.08
N ARG A 31 -12.80 6.89 -4.07
CA ARG A 31 -12.54 5.49 -4.42
C ARG A 31 -11.08 5.25 -4.83
N GLY A 32 -10.54 6.11 -5.69
CA GLY A 32 -9.15 5.99 -6.16
C GLY A 32 -8.15 6.30 -5.05
N GLU A 33 -8.38 7.40 -4.34
CA GLU A 33 -7.46 7.89 -3.32
C GLU A 33 -7.40 6.98 -2.09
N LEU A 34 -8.54 6.44 -1.63
CA LEU A 34 -8.57 5.47 -0.54
C LEU A 34 -7.91 4.15 -0.93
N ALA A 35 -8.07 3.70 -2.18
CA ALA A 35 -7.38 2.51 -2.68
C ALA A 35 -5.86 2.72 -2.76
N ARG A 36 -5.41 3.89 -3.23
CA ARG A 36 -4.00 4.29 -3.25
C ARG A 36 -3.44 4.31 -1.83
N ARG A 37 -4.10 5.02 -0.90
CA ARG A 37 -3.71 5.08 0.51
C ARG A 37 -3.69 3.72 1.20
N LYS A 38 -4.62 2.82 0.85
CA LYS A 38 -4.61 1.43 1.32
C LYS A 38 -3.35 0.72 0.86
N LYS A 39 -2.97 0.83 -0.41
CA LYS A 39 -1.73 0.25 -0.94
C LYS A 39 -0.47 0.84 -0.31
N GLU A 40 -0.49 2.12 0.05
CA GLU A 40 0.63 2.77 0.75
C GLU A 40 0.75 2.34 2.22
N ARG A 41 -0.39 2.07 2.86
CA ARG A 41 -0.46 1.61 4.27
C ARG A 41 -0.26 0.12 4.43
N ASP A 42 -0.61 -0.67 3.41
CA ASP A 42 -0.46 -2.11 3.39
C ASP A 42 0.82 -2.45 2.64
N PRO A 43 1.93 -2.73 3.33
CA PRO A 43 3.19 -3.03 2.67
C PRO A 43 3.23 -4.48 2.13
N TYR A 44 2.31 -5.35 2.54
CA TYR A 44 2.33 -6.77 2.18
C TYR A 44 2.15 -7.07 0.69
N PRO A 45 1.33 -6.34 -0.10
CA PRO A 45 1.29 -6.51 -1.55
C PRO A 45 2.66 -6.33 -2.21
N MET A 46 3.44 -5.32 -1.81
CA MET A 46 4.79 -5.10 -2.35
C MET A 46 5.73 -6.24 -1.96
N LEU A 47 5.68 -6.69 -0.70
CA LEU A 47 6.44 -7.84 -0.24
C LEU A 47 6.08 -9.10 -1.04
N LYS A 48 4.78 -9.38 -1.21
CA LYS A 48 4.30 -10.54 -1.95
C LYS A 48 4.80 -10.54 -3.39
N THR A 49 4.73 -9.40 -4.08
CA THR A 49 5.29 -9.27 -5.43
C THR A 49 6.78 -9.57 -5.47
N ALA A 50 7.57 -9.01 -4.53
CA ALA A 50 9.00 -9.27 -4.48
C ALA A 50 9.32 -10.75 -4.24
N LEU A 51 8.59 -11.41 -3.34
CA LEU A 51 8.75 -12.84 -3.06
C LEU A 51 8.40 -13.70 -4.28
N ILE A 52 7.30 -13.40 -4.98
CA ILE A 52 6.92 -14.11 -6.22
C ILE A 52 8.05 -14.00 -7.26
N SER A 53 8.57 -12.79 -7.49
CA SER A 53 9.66 -12.57 -8.45
C SER A 53 10.92 -13.36 -8.10
N ILE A 54 11.24 -13.56 -6.82
CA ILE A 54 12.38 -14.39 -6.39
C ILE A 54 12.10 -15.88 -6.67
N LEU A 55 10.90 -16.35 -6.36
CA LEU A 55 10.56 -17.77 -6.48
C LEU A 55 10.43 -18.24 -7.93
N GLU A 56 9.96 -17.36 -8.80
CA GLU A 56 9.79 -17.60 -10.24
C GLU A 56 11.08 -17.36 -11.05
N ASP A 57 12.15 -16.82 -10.46
CA ASP A 57 13.40 -16.54 -11.16
C ASP A 57 14.12 -17.85 -11.55
N PRO A 58 14.20 -18.18 -12.86
CA PRO A 58 14.80 -19.43 -13.31
C PRO A 58 16.33 -19.43 -13.21
N SER A 59 16.96 -18.27 -12.98
CA SER A 59 18.41 -18.16 -12.81
C SER A 59 18.89 -18.55 -11.40
N LEU A 60 17.96 -18.72 -10.45
CA LEU A 60 18.25 -19.06 -9.06
C LEU A 60 17.96 -20.53 -8.78
N ASN A 61 18.91 -21.18 -8.10
CA ASN A 61 18.64 -22.46 -7.44
C ASN A 61 17.93 -22.22 -6.09
N GLU A 62 17.46 -23.29 -5.47
CA GLU A 62 16.68 -23.21 -4.22
C GLU A 62 17.44 -22.52 -3.08
N THR A 63 18.74 -22.80 -2.90
CA THR A 63 19.56 -22.11 -1.87
C THR A 63 19.64 -20.61 -2.11
N HIS A 64 19.80 -20.16 -3.37
CA HIS A 64 19.81 -18.73 -3.69
C HIS A 64 18.44 -18.08 -3.45
N LYS A 65 17.34 -18.80 -3.73
CA LYS A 65 15.98 -18.32 -3.46
C LYS A 65 15.76 -18.13 -1.96
N GLU A 66 16.13 -19.13 -1.15
CA GLU A 66 16.02 -19.07 0.31
C GLU A 66 16.74 -17.85 0.90
N LEU A 67 17.99 -17.61 0.48
CA LEU A 67 18.78 -16.46 0.93
C LEU A 67 18.12 -15.13 0.53
N ARG A 68 17.69 -14.98 -0.73
CA ARG A 68 17.05 -13.74 -1.20
C ARG A 68 15.69 -13.49 -0.54
N VAL A 69 14.93 -14.55 -0.26
CA VAL A 69 13.68 -14.45 0.50
C VAL A 69 13.97 -13.95 1.92
N LEU A 70 14.95 -14.54 2.61
CA LEU A 70 15.34 -14.12 3.96
C LEU A 70 15.76 -12.63 3.99
N GLU A 71 16.62 -12.21 3.08
CA GLU A 71 17.04 -10.80 2.95
C GLU A 71 15.86 -9.86 2.70
N THR A 72 14.91 -10.28 1.86
CA THR A 72 13.73 -9.48 1.53
C THR A 72 12.80 -9.33 2.73
N LEU A 73 12.58 -10.41 3.47
CA LEU A 73 11.79 -10.40 4.71
C LEU A 73 12.45 -9.54 5.79
N GLN A 74 13.78 -9.59 5.92
CA GLN A 74 14.51 -8.78 6.88
C GLN A 74 14.43 -7.28 6.55
N LYS A 75 14.67 -6.90 5.28
CA LYS A 75 14.50 -5.51 4.81
C LYS A 75 13.08 -4.99 5.02
N PHE A 76 12.08 -5.85 4.85
CA PHE A 76 10.69 -5.51 5.13
C PHE A 76 10.48 -5.29 6.63
N SER A 77 11.00 -6.19 7.47
CA SER A 77 10.93 -6.05 8.92
C SER A 77 11.53 -4.73 9.38
N ASP A 78 12.77 -4.45 9.02
CA ASP A 78 13.51 -3.24 9.43
C ASP A 78 12.83 -1.93 9.00
N ARG A 79 12.02 -1.98 7.94
CA ARG A 79 11.33 -0.80 7.39
C ARG A 79 9.99 -0.53 8.06
N PHE A 80 9.32 -1.56 8.58
CA PHE A 80 7.92 -1.48 9.01
C PHE A 80 7.68 -1.88 10.48
N PHE A 81 8.66 -2.47 11.17
CA PHE A 81 8.63 -2.82 12.59
C PHE A 81 9.85 -2.25 13.32
#